data_AF-A0A345HY14-F1
#
_entry.id   AF-A0A345HY14-F1
#
_cell.length_a   1.000
_cell.length_b   1.000
_cell.length_c   1.000
_cell.angle_alpha   90.00
_cell.angle_beta   90.00
_cell.angle_gamma   90.00
#
_symmetry.space_group_name_H-M   'P 1'
#
loop_
_entity.id
_entity.type
_entity.pdbx_description
1 polymer ?
#
loop_
_entity_poly.entity_id
_entity_poly.type
_entity_poly.pdbx_seq_one_letter_code
_entity_poly.pdbx_strand_id
1 'polypeptide(L)'
;MTVSVDRHGEPRDAAPGRDKEKIVTEQHAPAQGTGNHEAVLRIAADVLKVPRITEADSFYDFGGTSLQAMRICARIGKELGVRVTPETLFECDTFAEVVAAIDV
;
A
#
# COMPACT_ATOMS: atom_id res chain seq x y z
N MET A 1 31.64 -11.14 25.65
CA MET A 1 31.20 -11.05 24.24
C MET A 1 29.69 -10.93 24.24
N THR A 2 29.23 -9.76 23.77
CA THR A 2 27.92 -9.43 23.16
C THR A 2 26.63 -10.13 23.63
N VAL A 3 25.76 -9.29 24.19
CA VAL A 3 24.32 -9.48 24.35
C VAL A 3 23.65 -9.54 22.97
N SER A 4 22.74 -10.49 22.77
CA SER A 4 21.74 -10.43 21.70
C SER A 4 20.43 -10.97 22.26
N VAL A 5 19.68 -10.07 22.92
CA VAL A 5 18.25 -10.28 23.16
C VAL A 5 17.56 -9.82 21.89
N ASP A 6 17.26 -10.79 21.04
CA ASP A 6 16.37 -10.65 19.90
C ASP A 6 15.02 -10.14 20.42
N ARG A 7 14.68 -8.91 20.03
CA ARG A 7 13.52 -8.19 20.55
C ARG A 7 12.47 -8.15 19.45
N HIS A 8 11.35 -8.79 19.76
CA HIS A 8 9.98 -8.50 19.31
C HIS A 8 9.59 -8.75 17.84
N GLY A 9 8.68 -9.71 17.70
CA GLY A 9 7.80 -9.90 16.55
C GLY A 9 6.87 -11.09 16.80
N GLU A 10 6.04 -11.01 17.85
CA GLU A 10 4.96 -11.99 18.08
C GLU A 10 4.05 -12.12 16.84
N PRO A 11 3.52 -13.34 16.56
CA PRO A 11 2.82 -13.64 15.32
C PRO A 11 1.48 -12.90 15.32
N ARG A 12 1.26 -12.04 14.33
CA ARG A 12 -0.06 -11.47 14.08
C ARG A 12 -0.76 -12.34 13.06
N ASP A 13 -1.63 -13.17 13.60
CA ASP A 13 -2.83 -13.73 13.00
C ASP A 13 -2.99 -13.42 11.51
N ALA A 14 -2.60 -14.39 10.68
CA ALA A 14 -2.89 -14.39 9.26
C ALA A 14 -4.40 -14.25 9.08
N ALA A 15 -4.86 -13.09 8.61
CA ALA A 15 -6.24 -12.93 8.19
C ALA A 15 -6.54 -13.96 7.09
N PRO A 16 -7.68 -14.66 7.17
CA PRO A 16 -7.97 -15.81 6.32
C PRO A 16 -8.13 -15.37 4.86
N GLY A 17 -7.57 -16.16 3.96
CA GLY A 17 -7.61 -15.92 2.52
C GLY A 17 -9.02 -15.60 2.03
N ARG A 18 -9.12 -14.53 1.24
CA ARG A 18 -10.33 -14.23 0.47
C ARG A 18 -10.10 -14.58 -1.00
N ASP A 19 -10.71 -15.70 -1.37
CA ASP A 19 -11.33 -16.00 -2.65
C ASP A 19 -11.10 -14.97 -3.77
N LYS A 20 -10.24 -15.41 -4.70
CA LYS A 20 -9.80 -14.70 -5.90
C LYS A 20 -10.88 -14.78 -6.98
N GLU A 21 -12.03 -14.15 -6.81
CA GLU A 21 -13.05 -14.21 -7.87
C GLU A 21 -13.98 -12.99 -7.93
N LYS A 22 -13.61 -12.01 -8.77
CA LYS A 22 -14.40 -11.51 -9.91
C LYS A 22 -13.93 -10.12 -10.34
N ILE A 23 -13.39 -10.10 -11.54
CA ILE A 23 -13.35 -8.96 -12.46
C ILE A 23 -14.72 -8.28 -12.59
N VAL A 24 -14.82 -7.03 -12.13
CA VAL A 24 -15.75 -6.03 -12.69
C VAL A 24 -14.99 -4.71 -12.78
N THR A 25 -14.68 -4.31 -14.01
CA THR A 25 -14.16 -2.97 -14.33
C THR A 25 -15.31 -1.98 -14.23
N GLU A 26 -15.59 -1.48 -13.03
CA GLU A 26 -16.43 -0.30 -12.87
C GLU A 26 -15.51 0.90 -12.65
N GLN A 27 -15.43 1.73 -13.70
CA GLN A 27 -14.65 2.96 -13.73
C GLN A 27 -15.24 3.94 -12.71
N HIS A 28 -14.63 4.03 -11.53
CA HIS A 28 -14.92 5.13 -10.60
C HIS A 28 -14.12 6.37 -11.02
N ALA A 29 -14.84 7.43 -11.36
CA ALA A 29 -14.29 8.75 -11.63
C ALA A 29 -14.15 9.53 -10.31
N PRO A 30 -13.06 10.29 -10.08
CA PRO A 30 -12.74 10.77 -8.75
C PRO A 30 -13.54 12.03 -8.38
N ALA A 31 -14.24 11.98 -7.25
CA ALA A 31 -14.69 13.16 -6.53
C ALA A 31 -13.53 13.73 -5.69
N GLN A 32 -13.28 15.03 -5.85
CA GLN A 32 -12.20 15.78 -5.22
C GLN A 32 -12.30 15.70 -3.68
N GLY A 33 -11.27 15.15 -3.03
CA GLY A 33 -11.22 14.89 -1.57
C GLY A 33 -11.19 13.40 -1.21
N THR A 34 -11.82 12.53 -1.99
CA THR A 34 -11.69 11.06 -1.91
C THR A 34 -10.65 10.52 -2.88
N GLY A 35 -10.19 11.38 -3.81
CA GLY A 35 -9.30 11.03 -4.90
C GLY A 35 -7.92 10.54 -4.48
N ASN A 36 -7.32 11.09 -3.41
CA ASN A 36 -5.97 10.69 -2.97
C ASN A 36 -5.96 9.23 -2.50
N HIS A 37 -6.94 8.88 -1.66
CA HIS A 37 -7.12 7.53 -1.15
C HIS A 37 -7.33 6.52 -2.29
N GLU A 38 -8.31 6.77 -3.15
CA GLU A 38 -8.63 5.87 -4.26
C GLU A 38 -7.47 5.78 -5.27
N ALA A 39 -6.78 6.89 -5.53
CA ALA A 39 -5.61 6.91 -6.40
C ALA A 39 -4.48 6.05 -5.84
N VAL A 40 -4.14 6.16 -4.55
CA VAL A 40 -3.09 5.35 -3.93
C VAL A 40 -3.42 3.86 -4.02
N LEU A 41 -4.65 3.47 -3.64
CA LEU A 41 -5.08 2.06 -3.70
C LEU A 41 -5.06 1.51 -5.13
N ARG A 42 -5.52 2.30 -6.10
CA ARG A 42 -5.52 1.94 -7.53
C ARG A 42 -4.11 1.80 -8.08
N ILE A 43 -3.21 2.73 -7.76
CA ILE A 43 -1.80 2.70 -8.18
C ILE A 43 -1.12 1.46 -7.59
N ALA A 44 -1.33 1.20 -6.30
CA ALA A 44 -0.78 0.05 -5.63
C ALA A 44 -1.28 -1.26 -6.26
N ALA A 45 -2.58 -1.38 -6.54
CA ALA A 45 -3.17 -2.55 -7.19
C ALA A 45 -2.57 -2.80 -8.59
N ASP A 46 -2.38 -1.76 -9.40
CA ASP A 46 -1.78 -1.92 -10.74
C ASP A 46 -0.29 -2.31 -10.68
N VAL A 47 0.47 -1.82 -9.69
CA VAL A 47 1.90 -2.14 -9.55
C VAL A 47 2.10 -3.55 -8.96
N LEU A 48 1.28 -3.93 -7.98
CA LEU A 48 1.31 -5.25 -7.37
C LEU A 48 0.61 -6.32 -8.24
N LYS A 49 -0.07 -5.91 -9.31
CA LYS A 49 -0.80 -6.78 -10.24
C LYS A 49 -1.86 -7.63 -9.53
N VAL A 50 -2.58 -6.99 -8.62
CA VAL A 50 -3.71 -7.56 -7.88
C VAL A 50 -5.01 -6.85 -8.28
N PRO A 51 -6.17 -7.52 -8.16
CA PRO A 51 -7.44 -6.95 -8.62
C PRO A 51 -7.90 -5.77 -7.77
N ARG A 52 -7.65 -5.81 -6.46
CA ARG A 52 -8.06 -4.78 -5.51
C ARG A 52 -7.12 -4.80 -4.32
N ILE A 53 -6.89 -3.60 -3.78
CA ILE A 53 -6.23 -3.37 -2.50
C ILE A 53 -7.18 -2.54 -1.65
N THR A 54 -7.23 -2.85 -0.37
CA THR A 54 -7.96 -2.10 0.65
C THR A 54 -7.00 -1.31 1.51
N GLU A 55 -7.52 -0.33 2.24
CA GLU A 55 -6.73 0.53 3.12
C GLU A 55 -6.04 -0.23 4.26
N ALA A 56 -6.62 -1.36 4.68
CA ALA A 56 -6.09 -2.23 5.73
C ALA A 56 -5.07 -3.25 5.21
N ASP A 57 -4.93 -3.41 3.89
CA ASP A 57 -3.93 -4.31 3.34
C ASP A 57 -2.53 -3.72 3.52
N SER A 58 -1.58 -4.62 3.77
CA SER A 58 -0.17 -4.28 3.84
C SER A 58 0.50 -4.52 2.50
N PHE A 59 1.46 -3.66 2.15
CA PHE A 59 2.34 -3.88 0.99
C PHE A 59 3.08 -5.23 1.09
N TYR A 60 3.40 -5.68 2.30
CA TYR A 60 4.13 -6.92 2.55
C TYR A 60 3.27 -8.17 2.31
N ASP A 61 1.95 -8.10 2.47
CA ASP A 61 1.03 -9.24 2.28
C ASP A 61 1.03 -9.73 0.82
N PHE A 62 1.22 -8.79 -0.12
CA PHE A 62 1.31 -9.08 -1.55
C PHE A 62 2.72 -9.49 -2.02
N GLY A 63 3.67 -9.69 -1.10
CA GLY A 63 5.07 -9.99 -1.44
C GLY A 63 5.78 -8.80 -2.09
N GLY A 64 5.41 -7.58 -1.69
CA GLY A 64 5.91 -6.35 -2.27
C GLY A 64 7.45 -6.25 -2.25
N THR A 65 8.03 -5.93 -3.41
CA THR A 65 9.48 -5.75 -3.58
C THR A 65 9.89 -4.28 -3.58
N SER A 66 11.15 -3.98 -3.27
CA SER A 66 11.69 -2.61 -3.31
C SER A 66 11.47 -1.90 -4.66
N LEU A 67 11.49 -2.64 -5.78
CA LEU A 67 11.17 -2.10 -7.10
C LEU A 67 9.69 -1.73 -7.26
N GLN A 68 8.78 -2.53 -6.70
CA GLN A 68 7.36 -2.20 -6.68
C GLN A 68 7.08 -0.99 -5.79
N ALA A 69 7.69 -0.91 -4.61
CA ALA A 69 7.61 0.25 -3.72
C ALA A 69 8.05 1.54 -4.44
N MET A 70 9.21 1.52 -5.11
CA MET A 70 9.69 2.65 -5.91
C MET A 70 8.72 3.04 -7.03
N ARG A 71 8.12 2.07 -7.72
CA ARG A 71 7.14 2.32 -8.78
C ARG A 71 5.84 2.94 -8.25
N ILE A 72 5.36 2.48 -7.09
CA ILE A 72 4.19 3.05 -6.41
C ILE A 72 4.47 4.50 -6.06
N CYS A 73 5.58 4.77 -5.36
CA CYS A 73 5.97 6.13 -4.96
C CYS A 73 6.10 7.08 -6.15
N ALA A 74 6.78 6.65 -7.23
CA ALA A 74 6.94 7.45 -8.43
C ALA A 74 5.61 7.78 -9.13
N ARG A 75 4.65 6.84 -9.12
CA ARG A 75 3.32 7.06 -9.70
C ARG A 75 2.43 7.94 -8.84
N ILE A 76 2.44 7.71 -7.52
CA ILE A 76 1.75 8.57 -6.56
C ILE A 76 2.22 10.00 -6.73
N GLY A 77 3.53 10.25 -6.73
CA GLY A 77 4.05 11.61 -6.89
C GLY A 77 3.77 12.24 -8.25
N LYS A 78 3.68 11.44 -9.32
CA LYS A 78 3.29 11.93 -10.65
C LYS A 78 1.81 12.32 -10.74
N GLU A 79 0.92 11.54 -10.11
CA GLU A 79 -0.52 11.73 -10.21
C GLU A 79 -1.06 12.74 -9.20
N LEU A 80 -0.52 12.74 -7.99
CA LEU A 80 -0.98 13.55 -6.87
C LEU A 80 -0.09 14.78 -6.62
N GLY A 81 1.06 14.88 -7.30
CA GLY A 81 1.98 16.02 -7.16
C GLY A 81 2.76 16.06 -5.84
N VAL A 82 2.68 15.00 -5.03
CA VAL A 82 3.35 14.88 -3.73
C VAL A 82 4.71 14.18 -3.84
N ARG A 83 5.61 14.40 -2.87
CA ARG A 83 6.83 13.58 -2.75
C ARG A 83 6.59 12.45 -1.78
N VAL A 84 6.61 11.22 -2.28
CA VAL A 84 6.59 10.00 -1.45
C VAL A 84 7.90 9.27 -1.66
N THR A 85 8.55 8.90 -0.55
CA THR A 85 9.76 8.08 -0.57
C THR A 85 9.39 6.63 -0.24
N PRO A 86 10.20 5.65 -0.71
CA PRO A 86 10.01 4.26 -0.30
C PRO A 86 10.15 4.08 1.22
N GLU A 87 10.94 4.94 1.90
CA GLU A 87 10.99 4.98 3.38
C GLU A 87 9.60 5.23 3.98
N THR A 88 8.86 6.25 3.54
CA THR A 88 7.49 6.51 4.02
C THR A 88 6.59 5.30 3.80
N LEU A 89 6.74 4.60 2.67
CA LEU A 89 5.95 3.40 2.37
C LEU A 89 6.33 2.21 3.27
N PHE A 90 7.58 2.11 3.72
CA PHE A 90 8.04 1.05 4.63
C PHE A 90 7.79 1.36 6.10
N GLU A 91 7.70 2.65 6.48
CA GLU A 91 7.29 3.10 7.81
C GLU A 91 5.80 2.87 8.07
N CYS A 92 5.00 2.79 7.00
CA CYS A 92 3.56 2.51 7.07
C CYS A 92 3.31 1.00 6.99
N ASP A 93 2.55 0.45 7.94
CA ASP A 93 2.13 -0.96 7.89
C ASP A 93 1.01 -1.18 6.86
N THR A 94 0.17 -0.16 6.65
CA THR A 94 -1.04 -0.23 5.82
C THR A 94 -1.14 0.92 4.81
N PHE A 95 -1.91 0.73 3.74
CA PHE A 95 -2.17 1.81 2.76
C PHE A 95 -2.96 2.98 3.35
N ALA A 96 -3.75 2.76 4.40
CA ALA A 96 -4.41 3.83 5.15
C ALA A 96 -3.40 4.84 5.72
N GLU A 97 -2.30 4.33 6.29
CA GLU A 97 -1.23 5.16 6.86
C GLU A 97 -0.45 5.90 5.77
N VAL A 98 -0.19 5.24 4.63
CA VAL A 98 0.45 5.90 3.47
C VAL A 98 -0.39 7.07 2.98
N VAL A 99 -1.71 6.91 2.94
CA VAL A 99 -2.64 7.97 2.51
C VAL A 99 -2.68 9.09 3.54
N ALA A 100 -2.74 8.77 4.83
CA ALA A 100 -2.67 9.77 5.89
C ALA A 100 -1.36 10.57 5.87
N ALA A 101 -0.24 9.95 5.48
CA ALA A 101 1.06 10.61 5.38
C ALA A 101 1.16 11.62 4.22
N ILE A 102 0.32 11.50 3.18
CA ILE A 102 0.32 12.40 2.01
C ILE A 102 -0.78 13.46 2.02
N ASP A 103 -1.80 13.30 2.88
CA ASP A 103 -2.98 14.19 2.97
C ASP A 103 -2.76 15.38 3.93
N VAL A 104 -1.51 15.75 4.20
CA VAL A 104 -1.10 16.80 5.17
C VAL A 104 -0.88 18.17 4.56
#